data_AF-A0AAP5M857-F1
#
_entry.id   AF-A0AAP5M857-F1
#
_cell.length_a   1.000
_cell.length_b   1.000
_cell.length_c   1.000
_cell.angle_alpha   90.00
_cell.angle_beta   90.00
_cell.angle_gamma   90.00
#
_symmetry.space_group_name_H-M   'P 1'
#
loop_
_entity.id
_entity.type
_entity.pdbx_description
1 polymer ?
#
loop_
_entity_poly.entity_id
_entity_poly.type
_entity_poly.pdbx_seq_one_letter_code
_entity_poly.pdbx_strand_id
1 'polypeptide(L)' 'MARQKKFQLWLTDDEYNLLKSVADKKNVPMGEILRDYIKDLAKKSTHGE' A
#
# COMPACT_ATOMS: atom_id res chain seq x y z
N MET A 1 -20.35 5.27 -6.38
CA MET A 1 -18.95 5.35 -6.85
C MET A 1 -18.18 6.19 -5.84
N ALA A 2 -17.19 5.62 -5.14
CA ALA A 2 -16.40 6.37 -4.17
C ALA A 2 -15.48 7.36 -4.89
N ARG A 3 -15.35 8.59 -4.37
CA ARG A 3 -14.46 9.61 -4.93
C ARG A 3 -13.01 9.15 -4.80
N GLN A 4 -12.40 8.75 -5.91
CA GLN A 4 -10.99 8.36 -5.93
C GLN A 4 -10.11 9.61 -5.94
N LYS A 5 -9.03 9.60 -5.14
CA LYS A 5 -7.98 10.63 -5.16
C LYS A 5 -6.68 9.99 -5.64
N LYS A 6 -5.96 10.68 -6.53
CA LYS A 6 -4.63 10.27 -6.97
C LYS A 6 -3.60 10.74 -5.94
N PHE A 7 -2.63 9.89 -5.62
CA PHE A 7 -1.44 10.27 -4.87
C PHE A 7 -0.20 9.85 -5.65
N GLN A 8 0.91 10.54 -5.39
CA GLN A 8 2.23 10.25 -5.95
C GLN A 8 3.23 10.25 -4.79
N LEU A 9 4.27 9.44 -4.92
CA LEU A 9 5.23 9.13 -3.87
C LEU A 9 6.59 8.92 -4.54
N TRP A 10 7.63 9.44 -3.91
CA TRP A 10 9.01 9.14 -4.26
C TRP A 10 9.51 7.99 -3.38
N LEU A 11 10.13 6.99 -4.01
CA LEU A 11 10.73 5.85 -3.34
C LEU A 11 12.22 5.83 -3.65
N THR A 12 13.01 5.37 -2.70
CA THR A 12 14.37 4.90 -2.99
C THR A 12 14.31 3.62 -3.84
N ASP A 13 15.42 3.30 -4.51
CA ASP A 13 15.50 2.08 -5.33
C ASP A 13 15.23 0.81 -4.51
N ASP A 14 15.73 0.76 -3.27
CA ASP A 14 15.54 -0.38 -2.37
C ASP A 14 14.08 -0.56 -1.99
N GLU A 15 13.38 0.53 -1.64
CA GLU A 15 11.95 0.49 -1.31
C GLU A 15 11.11 0.09 -2.52
N TYR A 16 11.45 0.59 -3.71
CA TYR A 16 10.77 0.22 -4.95
C TYR A 16 10.95 -1.27 -5.27
N ASN A 17 12.18 -1.78 -5.18
CA ASN A 17 12.49 -3.18 -5.46
C ASN A 17 11.81 -4.11 -4.44
N LEU A 18 11.77 -3.73 -3.17
CA LEU A 18 11.05 -4.46 -2.14
C LEU A 18 9.55 -4.50 -2.46
N LEU A 19 8.93 -3.35 -2.76
CA LEU A 19 7.51 -3.26 -3.11
C LEU A 19 7.18 -4.10 -4.33
N LYS A 20 8.05 -4.07 -5.36
CA LYS A 20 7.95 -4.93 -6.55
C LYS A 20 7.98 -6.40 -6.21
N SER A 21 8.97 -6.83 -5.43
CA SER A 21 9.13 -8.24 -5.05
C SER A 21 7.89 -8.77 -4.31
N VAL A 22 7.31 -7.96 -3.43
CA VAL A 22 6.08 -8.32 -2.69
C VAL A 22 4.87 -8.38 -3.62
N ALA A 23 4.72 -7.41 -4.51
CA ALA A 23 3.66 -7.37 -5.51
C ALA A 23 3.71 -8.59 -6.44
N ASP A 24 4.90 -8.95 -6.92
CA ASP A 24 5.13 -10.10 -7.80
C ASP A 24 4.82 -11.42 -7.09
N LYS A 25 5.28 -11.61 -5.85
CA LYS A 25 4.98 -12.81 -5.04
C LYS A 25 3.49 -13.02 -4.81
N LYS A 26 2.74 -11.92 -4.66
CA LYS A 26 1.29 -11.95 -4.44
C LYS A 26 0.48 -11.89 -5.73
N ASN A 27 1.13 -11.72 -6.88
CA ASN A 27 0.52 -11.53 -8.19
C ASN A 27 -0.54 -10.42 -8.20
N VAL A 28 -0.23 -9.28 -7.59
CA VAL A 28 -1.11 -8.11 -7.51
C VAL A 28 -0.35 -6.82 -7.83
N PRO A 29 -1.03 -5.74 -8.25
CA PRO A 29 -0.37 -4.46 -8.48
C PRO A 29 0.23 -3.87 -7.19
N MET A 30 1.36 -3.18 -7.30
CA MET A 30 2.00 -2.47 -6.17
C MET A 30 1.05 -1.52 -5.42
N GLY A 31 0.15 -0.86 -6.16
CA GLY A 31 -0.85 0.03 -5.57
C GLY A 31 -1.84 -0.67 -4.64
N GLU A 32 -2.15 -1.96 -4.89
CA GLU A 32 -3.01 -2.76 -4.00
C GLU A 32 -2.25 -3.15 -2.73
N ILE A 33 -0.95 -3.44 -2.82
CA ILE A 33 -0.12 -3.67 -1.63
C ILE A 33 -0.14 -2.45 -0.69
N LEU A 34 0.03 -1.24 -1.24
CA LEU A 34 -0.03 0.00 -0.47
C LEU A 34 -1.43 0.25 0.12
N ARG A 35 -2.48 -0.03 -0.64
CA ARG A 35 -3.87 0.09 -0.16
C ARG A 35 -4.17 -0.86 0.99
N ASP A 36 -3.74 -2.11 0.90
CA ASP A 36 -3.93 -3.09 1.96
C ASP A 36 -3.18 -2.69 3.22
N TYR A 37 -1.95 -2.19 3.08
CA TYR A 37 -1.21 -1.62 4.21
C TYR A 37 -1.96 -0.46 4.88
N ILE A 38 -2.55 0.47 4.10
CA ILE A 38 -3.37 1.56 4.64
C ILE A 38 -4.60 1.03 5.40
N LYS A 39 -5.28 0.00 4.89
CA LYS A 39 -6.43 -0.62 5.58
C LYS A 39 -6.00 -1.25 6.90
N ASP A 40 -4.85 -1.92 6.92
CA ASP A 40 -4.33 -2.55 8.13
C ASP A 40 -3.89 -1.52 9.18
N LEU A 41 -3.34 -0.37 8.75
CA LEU A 41 -3.09 0.76 9.64
C LEU A 41 -4.39 1.30 10.25
N ALA A 42 -5.44 1.49 9.43
CA ALA A 42 -6.73 1.99 9.90
C ALA A 42 -7.34 1.09 10.99
N LYS A 43 -7.27 -0.23 10.81
CA LYS A 43 -7.75 -1.20 11.81
C LYS A 43 -7.02 -1.12 13.14
N LYS A 44 -5.71 -0.86 13.13
CA LYS A 44 -4.91 -0.69 14.34
C LYS A 44 -5.23 0.62 15.06
N SER A 45 -5.49 1.70 14.32
CA SER A 45 -5.85 3.00 14.90
C SER A 45 -7.23 3.01 15.57
N THR A 46 -8.15 2.13 15.17
CA THR A 46 -9.51 2.04 15.73
C THR A 46 -9.66 1.10 16.92
N HIS A 47 -8.56 0.50 17.40
CA HIS A 47 -8.58 -0.43 18.55
C HIS A 47 -7.82 0.11 19.77
N GLY A 48 -7.66 1.43 19.83
CA GLY A 48 -7.12 2.16 20.97
C GLY A 48 -8.08 3.27 21.41
N GLU A 49 -9.26 2.87 21.89
CA GLU A 49 -10.12 3.64 22.81
C GLU A 49 -10.57 2.69 23.93
#